data_AF-A0A4Q2ZUM6-F1
#
_entry.id   AF-A0A4Q2ZUM6-F1
#
_cell.length_a   1.000
_cell.length_b   1.000
_cell.length_c   1.000
_cell.angle_alpha   90.00
_cell.angle_beta   90.00
_cell.angle_gamma   90.00
#
_symmetry.space_group_name_H-M   'P 1'
#
loop_
_entity.id
_entity.type
_entity.pdbx_description
1 polymer ?
#
loop_
_entity_poly.entity_id
_entity_poly.type
_entity_poly.pdbx_seq_one_letter_code
_entity_poly.pdbx_strand_id
1 'polypeptide(L)'
;MKRRYPITLSISIYVAFISGILIPVFETIRKWDEISEMTYFLNWADGYILGGFLIFAAVKTLQSPSNGQRFLCAAWGVATGMAFMSLFRQLEQMDELEQLETTKTIVLILKTLMLLIAFLCMVMTVERYYIPSYLHEEEAN
;
A
#
# COMPACT_ATOMS: atom_id res chain seq x y z
N MET A 1 -12.24 16.71 16.36
CA MET A 1 -12.24 15.23 16.49
C MET A 1 -11.08 14.81 17.39
N LYS A 2 -11.35 14.25 18.58
CA LYS A 2 -10.30 13.59 19.39
C LYS A 2 -9.77 12.40 18.59
N ARG A 3 -8.46 12.34 18.30
CA ARG A 3 -7.85 11.17 17.65
C ARG A 3 -8.00 9.96 18.58
N ARG A 4 -8.71 8.92 18.11
CA ARG A 4 -8.96 7.66 18.82
C ARG A 4 -7.83 6.63 18.62
N TYR A 5 -6.66 7.03 18.13
CA TYR A 5 -5.54 6.14 17.79
C TYR A 5 -4.22 6.93 17.62
N PRO A 6 -3.04 6.28 17.70
CA PRO A 6 -1.74 6.94 17.62
C PRO A 6 -1.48 7.64 16.28
N ILE A 7 -0.54 8.59 16.30
CA ILE A 7 -0.15 9.38 15.12
C ILE A 7 0.40 8.46 14.01
N THR A 8 1.18 7.44 14.36
CA THR A 8 1.74 6.45 13.42
C THR A 8 0.65 5.72 12.64
N LEU A 9 -0.38 5.22 13.33
CA LEU A 9 -1.53 4.59 12.68
C LEU A 9 -2.31 5.59 11.80
N SER A 10 -2.43 6.85 12.24
CA SER A 10 -3.07 7.90 11.45
C SER A 10 -2.35 8.15 10.12
N ILE A 11 -1.01 8.20 10.17
CA ILE A 11 -0.17 8.36 8.97
C ILE A 11 -0.36 7.16 8.05
N SER A 12 -0.26 5.94 8.58
CA SER A 12 -0.46 4.71 7.81
C SER A 12 -1.82 4.68 7.10
N ILE A 13 -2.91 5.03 7.79
CA ILE A 13 -4.26 5.13 7.19
C ILE A 13 -4.27 6.14 6.04
N TYR A 14 -3.70 7.33 6.24
CA TYR A 14 -3.70 8.39 5.23
C TYR A 14 -2.89 7.99 4.00
N VAL A 15 -1.70 7.40 4.20
CA VAL A 15 -0.87 6.90 3.11
C VAL A 15 -1.59 5.76 2.39
N ALA A 16 -2.31 4.88 3.10
CA ALA A 16 -3.08 3.81 2.47
C ALA A 16 -4.20 4.35 1.55
N PHE A 17 -4.90 5.43 1.94
CA PHE A 17 -5.87 6.08 1.06
C PHE A 17 -5.20 6.65 -0.19
N ILE A 18 -4.09 7.38 -0.03
CA ILE A 18 -3.36 7.96 -1.16
C ILE A 18 -2.84 6.87 -2.09
N SER A 19 -2.11 5.90 -1.55
CA SER A 19 -1.56 4.77 -2.32
C SER A 19 -2.66 3.96 -2.98
N GLY A 20 -3.79 3.78 -2.29
CA GLY A 20 -4.93 3.03 -2.82
C GLY A 20 -5.57 3.67 -4.06
N ILE A 21 -5.42 4.98 -4.24
CA ILE A 21 -5.86 5.71 -5.44
C ILE A 21 -4.73 5.80 -6.46
N LEU A 22 -3.53 6.16 -6.02
CA LEU A 22 -2.41 6.41 -6.92
C LEU A 22 -1.92 5.13 -7.62
N ILE A 23 -1.90 3.98 -6.95
CA ILE A 23 -1.43 2.72 -7.55
C ILE A 23 -2.26 2.34 -8.79
N PRO A 24 -3.61 2.25 -8.72
CA PRO A 24 -4.44 1.99 -9.89
C PRO A 24 -4.24 3.04 -11.00
N VAL A 25 -4.14 4.32 -10.64
CA VAL A 25 -3.97 5.41 -11.60
C VAL A 25 -2.63 5.29 -12.33
N PHE A 26 -1.53 5.06 -11.62
CA PHE A 26 -0.22 4.86 -12.23
C PHE A 26 -0.18 3.61 -13.10
N GLU A 27 -0.82 2.52 -12.67
CA GLU A 27 -0.91 1.31 -13.48
C GLU A 27 -1.72 1.54 -14.76
N THR A 28 -2.79 2.34 -14.68
CA THR A 28 -3.60 2.75 -15.84
C THR A 28 -2.77 3.56 -16.84
N ILE A 29 -2.01 4.55 -16.36
CA ILE A 29 -1.15 5.39 -17.22
C ILE A 29 -0.04 4.55 -17.84
N ARG A 30 0.59 3.69 -17.04
CA ARG A 30 1.73 2.85 -17.48
C ARG A 30 1.35 1.89 -18.59
N LYS A 31 0.12 1.38 -18.55
CA LYS A 31 -0.36 0.39 -19.51
C LYS A 31 -1.33 0.97 -20.52
N TRP A 32 -1.47 2.29 -20.60
CA TRP A 32 -2.49 2.94 -21.42
C TRP A 32 -2.51 2.43 -22.87
N ASP A 33 -1.33 2.14 -23.43
CA ASP A 33 -1.17 1.65 -24.80
C ASP A 33 -1.54 0.15 -24.97
N GLU A 34 -1.65 -0.61 -23.88
CA GLU A 34 -2.03 -2.04 -23.85
C GLU A 34 -3.55 -2.24 -23.65
N ILE A 35 -4.35 -1.17 -23.50
CA ILE A 35 -5.80 -1.21 -23.20
C ILE A 35 -6.60 -2.02 -24.24
N SER A 36 -6.15 -2.09 -25.49
CA SER A 36 -6.83 -2.79 -26.57
C SER A 36 -6.67 -4.32 -26.51
N GLU A 37 -5.74 -4.83 -25.70
CA GLU A 37 -5.42 -6.26 -25.66
C GLU A 37 -6.03 -6.94 -24.44
N MET A 38 -7.19 -7.59 -24.65
CA MET A 38 -7.98 -8.31 -23.63
C MET A 38 -7.14 -9.33 -22.83
N THR A 39 -6.07 -9.87 -23.41
CA THR A 39 -5.16 -10.84 -22.80
C THR A 39 -4.41 -10.30 -21.57
N TYR A 40 -4.26 -8.98 -21.45
CA TYR A 40 -3.54 -8.34 -20.34
C TYR A 40 -4.43 -7.95 -19.16
N PHE A 41 -5.75 -8.19 -19.23
CA PHE A 41 -6.71 -7.78 -18.21
C PHE A 41 -6.36 -8.30 -16.79
N LEU A 42 -5.88 -9.54 -16.68
CA LEU A 42 -5.43 -10.10 -15.40
C LEU A 42 -4.21 -9.37 -14.84
N ASN A 43 -3.25 -9.01 -15.69
CA ASN A 43 -2.07 -8.26 -15.28
C ASN A 43 -2.42 -6.84 -14.83
N TRP A 44 -3.52 -6.26 -15.33
CA TRP A 44 -4.03 -4.96 -14.87
C TRP A 44 -4.66 -5.04 -13.48
N ALA A 45 -5.33 -6.14 -13.16
CA ALA A 45 -6.12 -6.27 -11.95
C ALA A 45 -5.30 -6.10 -10.66
N ASP A 46 -4.03 -6.51 -10.66
CA ASP A 46 -3.15 -6.49 -9.49
C ASP A 46 -3.11 -5.11 -8.79
N GLY A 47 -2.95 -4.02 -9.57
CA GLY A 47 -2.89 -2.67 -9.04
C GLY A 47 -4.22 -2.20 -8.44
N TYR A 48 -5.33 -2.59 -9.06
CA TYR A 48 -6.68 -2.27 -8.59
C TYR A 48 -7.07 -3.07 -7.35
N ILE A 49 -6.73 -4.36 -7.31
CA ILE A 49 -6.97 -5.24 -6.17
C ILE A 49 -6.18 -4.73 -4.97
N LEU A 50 -4.88 -4.44 -5.15
CA LEU A 50 -4.06 -3.87 -4.10
C LEU A 50 -4.61 -2.52 -3.61
N GLY A 51 -4.97 -1.63 -4.54
CA GLY A 51 -5.52 -0.33 -4.18
C GLY A 51 -6.83 -0.44 -3.42
N GLY A 52 -7.71 -1.35 -3.84
CA GLY A 52 -8.95 -1.69 -3.14
C GLY A 52 -8.72 -2.23 -1.73
N PHE A 53 -7.74 -3.12 -1.54
CA PHE A 53 -7.38 -3.64 -0.22
C PHE A 53 -6.87 -2.54 0.72
N LEU A 54 -6.03 -1.64 0.23
CA LEU A 54 -5.52 -0.52 1.03
C LEU A 54 -6.65 0.41 1.48
N ILE A 55 -7.55 0.80 0.56
CA ILE A 55 -8.71 1.65 0.89
C ILE A 55 -9.65 0.93 1.86
N PHE A 56 -9.99 -0.33 1.59
CA PHE A 56 -10.88 -1.12 2.44
C PHE A 56 -10.31 -1.23 3.86
N ALA A 57 -9.03 -1.57 3.99
CA ALA A 57 -8.37 -1.71 5.27
C ALA A 57 -8.28 -0.37 6.03
N ALA A 58 -8.01 0.73 5.31
CA ALA A 58 -8.01 2.07 5.89
C ALA A 58 -9.38 2.45 6.45
N VAL A 59 -10.46 2.22 5.69
CA VAL A 59 -11.85 2.44 6.13
C VAL A 59 -12.19 1.57 7.35
N LYS A 60 -11.83 0.28 7.33
CA LYS A 60 -12.06 -0.62 8.48
C LYS A 60 -11.31 -0.16 9.72
N THR A 61 -10.11 0.37 9.56
CA THR A 61 -9.31 0.92 10.68
C THR A 61 -9.93 2.18 11.26
N LEU A 62 -10.53 3.03 10.43
CA LEU A 62 -11.29 4.19 10.90
C LEU A 62 -12.55 3.82 11.69
N GLN A 63 -13.26 2.76 11.26
CA GLN A 63 -14.47 2.27 11.94
C GLN A 63 -14.17 1.54 13.25
N SER A 64 -13.13 0.70 13.25
CA SER A 64 -12.73 -0.11 14.40
C SER A 64 -11.19 -0.23 14.41
N PRO A 65 -10.49 0.65 15.15
CA PRO A 65 -9.01 0.65 15.15
C PRO A 65 -8.40 -0.68 15.56
N SER A 66 -8.98 -1.38 16.54
CA SER A 66 -8.49 -2.67 17.05
C SER A 66 -8.52 -3.79 16.01
N ASN A 67 -9.64 -3.93 15.29
CA ASN A 67 -9.82 -4.98 14.31
C ASN A 67 -9.27 -4.57 12.93
N GLY A 68 -9.46 -3.31 12.55
CA GLY A 68 -9.03 -2.76 11.27
C GLY A 68 -7.51 -2.74 11.09
N GLN A 69 -6.74 -2.48 12.16
CA GLN A 69 -5.28 -2.48 12.13
C GLN A 69 -4.71 -3.80 11.58
N ARG A 70 -5.36 -4.94 11.84
CA ARG A 70 -4.94 -6.24 11.30
C ARG A 70 -5.10 -6.32 9.78
N PHE A 71 -6.21 -5.81 9.26
CA PHE A 71 -6.45 -5.72 7.82
C PHE A 71 -5.47 -4.75 7.17
N LEU A 72 -5.17 -3.63 7.83
CA LEU A 72 -4.23 -2.64 7.30
C LEU A 72 -2.80 -3.19 7.29
N CYS A 73 -2.41 -3.92 8.33
CA CYS A 73 -1.13 -4.63 8.37
C CYS A 73 -1.03 -5.67 7.24
N ALA A 74 -2.09 -6.44 7.01
CA ALA A 74 -2.13 -7.42 5.93
C ALA A 74 -2.02 -6.75 4.55
N ALA A 75 -2.76 -5.66 4.32
CA ALA A 75 -2.70 -4.91 3.07
C ALA A 75 -1.30 -4.34 2.80
N TRP A 76 -0.64 -3.76 3.83
CA TRP A 76 0.74 -3.30 3.72
C TRP A 76 1.75 -4.43 3.52
N GLY A 77 1.53 -5.60 4.12
CA GLY A 77 2.34 -6.79 3.88
C GLY A 77 2.28 -7.25 2.41
N VAL A 78 1.08 -7.30 1.84
CA VAL A 78 0.88 -7.60 0.40
C VAL A 78 1.56 -6.53 -0.46
N ALA A 79 1.34 -5.25 -0.16
CA ALA A 79 1.98 -4.14 -0.88
C ALA A 79 3.52 -4.25 -0.87
N THR A 80 4.10 -4.57 0.29
CA THR A 80 5.54 -4.76 0.47
C THR A 80 6.05 -5.93 -0.38
N GLY A 81 5.38 -7.08 -0.33
CA GLY A 81 5.74 -8.25 -1.13
C GLY A 81 5.70 -7.98 -2.64
N MET A 82 4.63 -7.30 -3.11
CA MET A 82 4.50 -6.91 -4.52
C MET A 82 5.57 -5.90 -4.94
N ALA A 83 5.84 -4.88 -4.11
CA ALA A 83 6.88 -3.90 -4.39
C ALA A 83 8.28 -4.54 -4.42
N PHE A 84 8.55 -5.49 -3.52
CA PHE A 84 9.79 -6.26 -3.51
C PHE A 84 9.96 -7.07 -4.81
N MET A 85 8.95 -7.86 -5.20
CA MET A 85 9.01 -8.62 -6.46
C MET A 85 9.16 -7.71 -7.68
N SER A 86 8.50 -6.54 -7.69
CA SER A 86 8.58 -5.57 -8.78
C SER A 86 9.96 -4.91 -8.89
N LEU A 87 10.61 -4.65 -7.77
CA LEU A 87 11.96 -4.09 -7.70
C LEU A 87 13.01 -5.10 -8.18
N PHE A 88 12.97 -6.33 -7.67
CA PHE A 88 13.94 -7.36 -8.06
C PHE A 88 13.84 -7.73 -9.53
N ARG A 89 12.62 -7.83 -10.08
CA ARG A 89 12.41 -8.00 -11.52
C ARG A 89 13.00 -6.85 -12.34
N GLN A 90 12.93 -5.61 -11.82
CA GLN A 90 13.56 -4.47 -12.48
C GLN A 90 15.09 -4.59 -12.52
N LEU A 91 15.68 -5.06 -11.41
CA LEU A 91 17.13 -5.28 -11.28
C LEU A 91 17.61 -6.36 -12.25
N GLU A 92 16.89 -7.48 -12.34
CA GLU A 92 17.17 -8.56 -13.29
C GLU A 92 17.11 -8.08 -14.76
N GLN A 93 16.20 -7.15 -15.06
CA GLN A 93 15.98 -6.63 -16.41
C GLN A 93 16.84 -5.39 -16.75
N MET A 94 17.73 -4.94 -15.85
CA MET A 94 18.50 -3.72 -16.08
C MET A 94 19.39 -3.81 -17.33
N ASP A 95 19.96 -4.98 -17.59
CA ASP A 95 20.86 -5.20 -18.72
C ASP A 95 20.10 -5.55 -20.02
N GLU A 96 18.86 -6.05 -19.91
CA GLU A 96 18.08 -6.56 -21.04
C GLU A 96 17.21 -5.50 -21.72
N LEU A 97 16.79 -4.46 -21.00
CA LEU A 97 15.87 -3.45 -21.52
C LEU A 97 16.58 -2.48 -22.48
N GLU A 98 16.05 -2.25 -23.67
CA GLU A 98 16.58 -1.27 -24.65
C GLU A 98 16.22 0.20 -24.30
N GLN A 99 15.83 0.46 -23.05
CA GLN A 99 15.44 1.79 -22.57
C GLN A 99 16.65 2.70 -22.32
N LEU A 100 16.44 4.02 -22.42
CA LEU A 100 17.41 5.02 -21.99
C LEU A 100 17.82 4.76 -20.52
N GLU A 101 19.12 4.83 -20.22
CA GLU A 101 19.67 4.60 -18.88
C GLU A 101 19.00 5.48 -17.81
N THR A 102 18.68 6.73 -18.16
CA THR A 102 17.97 7.68 -17.29
C THR A 102 16.57 7.15 -16.91
N THR A 103 15.83 6.60 -17.86
CA THR A 103 14.48 6.06 -17.61
C THR A 103 14.53 4.85 -16.69
N LYS A 104 15.47 3.92 -16.92
CA LYS A 104 15.69 2.75 -16.05
C LYS A 104 15.99 3.18 -14.62
N THR A 105 16.90 4.15 -14.47
CA THR A 105 17.32 4.68 -13.17
C THR A 105 16.15 5.34 -12.43
N ILE A 106 15.33 6.14 -13.11
CA ILE A 106 14.15 6.76 -12.51
C ILE A 106 13.15 5.70 -12.04
N VAL A 107 12.85 4.70 -12.88
CA VAL A 107 11.92 3.62 -12.52
C VAL A 107 12.42 2.83 -11.33
N LEU A 108 13.73 2.56 -11.27
CA LEU A 108 14.37 1.88 -10.14
C LEU A 108 14.23 2.68 -8.84
N ILE A 109 14.51 3.99 -8.88
CA ILE A 109 14.36 4.88 -7.72
C ILE A 109 12.90 4.88 -7.24
N LEU A 110 11.94 5.04 -8.15
CA LEU A 110 10.52 5.05 -7.81
C LEU A 110 10.09 3.74 -7.13
N LYS A 111 10.47 2.59 -7.69
CA LYS A 111 10.17 1.27 -7.09
C LYS A 111 10.80 1.10 -5.71
N THR A 112 12.03 1.58 -5.54
CA THR A 112 12.72 1.56 -4.23
C THR A 112 11.98 2.41 -3.20
N LEU A 113 11.55 3.62 -3.57
CA LEU A 113 10.76 4.49 -2.70
C LEU A 113 9.41 3.87 -2.33
N MET A 114 8.72 3.26 -3.30
CA MET A 114 7.46 2.56 -3.05
C MET A 114 7.62 1.41 -2.05
N LEU A 115 8.67 0.61 -2.21
CA LEU A 115 8.98 -0.47 -1.26
C LEU A 115 9.25 0.09 0.14
N LEU A 116 10.06 1.14 0.26
CA LEU A 116 10.36 1.78 1.54
C LEU A 116 9.09 2.33 2.21
N ILE A 117 8.23 3.02 1.46
CA ILE A 117 6.97 3.54 1.98
C ILE A 117 6.07 2.41 2.47
N ALA A 118 5.89 1.35 1.67
CA ALA A 118 5.06 0.20 2.03
C ALA A 118 5.58 -0.49 3.31
N PHE A 119 6.91 -0.70 3.38
CA PHE A 119 7.55 -1.32 4.54
C PHE A 119 7.42 -0.46 5.80
N LEU A 120 7.69 0.84 5.70
CA LEU A 120 7.55 1.76 6.85
C LEU A 120 6.11 1.83 7.34
N CYS A 121 5.13 1.90 6.43
CA CYS A 121 3.72 1.90 6.80
C CYS A 121 3.30 0.56 7.43
N MET A 122 3.84 -0.57 6.95
CA MET A 122 3.65 -1.87 7.58
C MET A 122 4.16 -1.85 9.03
N VAL A 123 5.40 -1.42 9.26
CA VAL A 123 6.02 -1.33 10.59
C VAL A 123 5.20 -0.42 11.51
N MET A 124 4.84 0.79 11.05
CA MET A 124 3.99 1.72 11.80
C MET A 124 2.60 1.14 12.13
N THR A 125 2.11 0.20 11.32
CA THR A 125 0.84 -0.49 11.54
C THR A 125 1.00 -1.70 12.47
N VAL A 126 2.17 -2.34 12.51
CA VAL A 126 2.47 -3.44 13.43
C VAL A 126 2.71 -2.92 14.84
N GLU A 127 3.34 -1.75 14.98
CA GLU A 127 3.57 -1.11 16.27
C GLU A 127 2.25 -0.98 17.03
N ARG A 128 2.20 -1.72 18.15
CA ARG A 128 0.95 -2.20 18.74
C ARG A 128 0.10 -1.03 19.24
N TYR A 129 -1.17 -1.01 18.85
CA TYR A 129 -2.18 -0.23 19.55
C TYR A 129 -2.52 -0.96 20.86
N TYR A 130 -1.97 -0.48 21.99
CA TYR A 130 -2.40 -0.94 23.31
C TYR A 130 -3.71 -0.18 23.62
N ILE A 131 -4.87 -0.81 23.40
CA ILE A 131 -6.12 -0.31 24.00
C ILE A 131 -6.05 -0.69 25.46
N PRO A 132 -5.97 0.28 26.38
CA PRO A 132 -6.08 -0.03 27.77
C PRO A 132 -7.53 -0.46 28.05
N SER A 133 -7.70 -1.67 28.59
CA SER A 133 -9.00 -2.30 28.84
C SER A 133 -9.91 -1.52 29.81
N TYR A 134 -9.38 -0.53 30.52
CA TYR A 134 -10.10 0.30 31.48
C TYR A 134 -11.05 1.34 30.86
N LEU A 135 -11.00 1.58 29.55
CA LEU A 135 -11.96 2.47 28.87
C LEU A 135 -13.35 1.84 28.66
N HIS A 136 -13.52 0.55 28.95
CA HIS A 136 -14.84 -0.10 28.89
C HIS A 136 -15.63 -0.01 30.21
N GLU A 137 -15.01 0.38 31.32
CA GLU A 137 -15.68 0.47 32.63
C GLU A 137 -16.33 1.84 32.88
N GLU A 138 -15.84 2.91 32.25
CA GLU A 138 -16.40 4.27 32.43
C GLU A 138 -17.71 4.52 31.66
N GLU A 139 -18.03 3.72 30.64
CA GLU A 139 -19.31 3.84 29.91
C GLU A 139 -20.43 2.96 30.51
N ALA A 140 -20.14 2.21 31.59
CA ALA A 140 -21.07 1.30 32.25
C ALA A 140 -21.56 1.79 33.64
N ASN A 141 -21.17 3.00 34.07
CA ASN A 141 -21.67 3.69 35.27
C ASN A 141 -22.27 5.05 34.90
#